data_AF-A0A7W0WUU2-F1
#
_entry.id   AF-A0A7W0WUU2-F1
#
_cell.length_a   1.000
_cell.length_b   1.000
_cell.length_c   1.000
_cell.angle_alpha   90.00
_cell.angle_beta   90.00
_cell.angle_gamma   90.00
#
_symmetry.space_group_name_H-M   'P 1'
#
loop_
_entity.id
_entity.type
_entity.pdbx_description
1 polymer ?
#
loop_
_entity_poly.entity_id
_entity_poly.type
_entity_poly.pdbx_seq_one_letter_code
_entity_poly.pdbx_strand_id
1 'polypeptide(L)'
;VWALGKLAKIDPSIEATLLAAFRDDDPAVHERAAAGLLRLGTPAALAQALAFISSDGDPTARGALAAVITIARPHAAELAPAIDSALSKVDPDDPAFEPLLRMKIETASAADDAPPINVDAEISAVFPAFAQMTKLPGFDSMIRSLRTAESLFQTTGKTTDADLSPPITLWMKVLENYVHAWLGPRLAGLQREPAVLFDYVDRAIGSGWSGYQRWLEPKWRDPAEVGGAKVEIPLRAIPNAVRELQEHRRKRLDSPLSVTEWARMLVLFAVDHQPTGFRNLFKLGAANAPKAAERTVSLAHRLHTLAAVRNLVTHRASAGTNTLAAFRRSYYAAFEDLVALA
;
A
#
# COMPACT_ATOMS: atom_id res chain seq x y z
N VAL A 1 -23.91 -46.39 15.33
CA VAL A 1 -23.24 -45.15 14.87
C VAL A 1 -24.11 -43.89 15.03
N TRP A 2 -25.41 -43.88 14.66
CA TRP A 2 -26.30 -42.71 14.86
C TRP A 2 -26.42 -42.24 16.32
N ALA A 3 -26.33 -43.16 17.29
CA ALA A 3 -26.39 -42.84 18.71
C ALA A 3 -25.09 -42.22 19.28
N LEU A 4 -23.91 -42.61 18.79
CA LEU A 4 -22.63 -42.25 19.42
C LEU A 4 -22.22 -40.78 19.14
N GLY A 5 -22.46 -40.28 17.92
CA GLY A 5 -22.16 -38.88 17.60
C GLY A 5 -23.00 -37.85 18.37
N LYS A 6 -24.20 -38.23 18.84
CA LYS A 6 -25.00 -37.39 19.75
C LYS A 6 -24.55 -37.50 21.21
N LEU A 7 -24.10 -38.68 21.64
CA LEU A 7 -23.62 -38.94 23.01
C LEU A 7 -22.25 -38.29 23.29
N ALA A 8 -21.43 -38.07 22.27
CA ALA A 8 -20.08 -37.54 22.43
C ALA A 8 -20.02 -36.07 22.88
N LYS A 9 -21.11 -35.29 22.74
CA LYS A 9 -21.23 -33.96 23.38
C LYS A 9 -21.47 -34.04 24.89
N ILE A 10 -21.86 -35.21 25.41
CA ILE A 10 -22.21 -35.44 26.81
C ILE A 10 -21.06 -36.14 27.55
N ASP A 11 -20.22 -36.92 26.85
CA ASP A 11 -19.09 -37.66 27.45
C ASP A 11 -17.80 -37.57 26.58
N PRO A 12 -16.75 -36.87 27.07
CA PRO A 12 -15.45 -36.76 26.40
C PRO A 12 -14.72 -38.09 26.18
N SER A 13 -15.04 -39.16 26.92
CA SER A 13 -14.44 -40.48 26.75
C SER A 13 -14.77 -41.13 25.39
N ILE A 14 -15.80 -40.63 24.71
CA ILE A 14 -16.22 -41.09 23.39
C ILE A 14 -15.23 -40.67 22.30
N GLU A 15 -14.60 -39.49 22.40
CA GLU A 15 -13.54 -39.08 21.47
C GLU A 15 -12.35 -40.04 21.54
N ALA A 16 -11.89 -40.35 22.75
CA ALA A 16 -10.81 -41.31 22.97
C ALA A 16 -11.15 -42.71 22.41
N THR A 17 -12.40 -43.14 22.55
CA THR A 17 -12.88 -44.42 22.01
C THR A 17 -12.93 -44.43 20.49
N LEU A 18 -13.39 -43.35 19.85
CA LEU A 18 -13.40 -43.20 18.40
C LEU A 18 -11.97 -43.12 17.82
N LEU A 19 -11.05 -42.45 18.52
CA LEU A 19 -9.64 -42.44 18.15
C LEU A 19 -9.00 -43.84 18.28
N ALA A 20 -9.35 -44.59 19.34
CA ALA A 20 -8.86 -45.95 19.53
C ALA A 20 -9.37 -46.94 18.46
N ALA A 21 -10.56 -46.68 17.88
CA ALA A 21 -11.15 -47.52 16.84
C ALA A 21 -10.33 -47.56 15.53
N PHE A 22 -9.41 -46.61 15.30
CA PHE A 22 -8.46 -46.67 14.19
C PHE A 22 -7.32 -47.68 14.39
N ARG A 23 -7.24 -48.34 15.56
CA ARG A 23 -6.33 -49.46 15.82
C ARG A 23 -6.95 -50.83 15.53
N ASP A 24 -8.22 -50.86 15.14
CA ASP A 24 -8.91 -52.08 14.72
C ASP A 24 -8.42 -52.52 13.33
N ASP A 25 -8.54 -53.81 12.99
CA ASP A 25 -8.12 -54.32 11.67
C ASP A 25 -9.23 -54.20 10.61
N ASP A 26 -10.49 -53.94 11.02
CA ASP A 26 -11.63 -53.81 10.10
C ASP A 26 -11.74 -52.38 9.49
N PRO A 27 -11.57 -52.23 8.15
CA PRO A 27 -11.70 -50.93 7.48
C PRO A 27 -13.09 -50.29 7.65
N ALA A 28 -14.13 -51.09 7.82
CA ALA A 28 -15.49 -50.60 8.03
C ALA A 28 -15.69 -50.02 9.45
N VAL A 29 -14.81 -50.36 10.41
CA VAL A 29 -14.76 -49.72 11.74
C VAL A 29 -14.11 -48.35 11.62
N HIS A 30 -13.05 -48.20 10.81
CA HIS A 30 -12.37 -46.92 10.58
C HIS A 30 -13.29 -45.89 9.92
N GLU A 31 -14.04 -46.28 8.89
CA GLU A 31 -15.00 -45.39 8.21
C GLU A 31 -16.06 -44.86 9.20
N ARG A 32 -16.60 -45.75 10.03
CA ARG A 32 -17.61 -45.41 11.04
C ARG A 32 -17.04 -44.53 12.15
N ALA A 33 -15.79 -44.78 12.55
CA ALA A 33 -15.08 -43.95 13.52
C ALA A 33 -14.84 -42.54 12.95
N ALA A 34 -14.38 -42.44 11.70
CA ALA A 34 -14.15 -41.17 11.02
C ALA A 34 -15.43 -40.33 10.90
N ALA A 35 -16.54 -40.96 10.47
CA ALA A 35 -17.85 -40.29 10.41
C ALA A 35 -18.36 -39.86 11.81
N GLY A 36 -17.97 -40.58 12.87
CA GLY A 36 -18.22 -40.19 14.26
C GLY A 36 -17.42 -38.97 14.69
N LEU A 37 -16.12 -38.95 14.37
CA LEU A 37 -15.20 -37.84 14.66
C LEU A 37 -15.61 -36.54 13.95
N LEU A 38 -16.09 -36.60 12.71
CA LEU A 38 -16.57 -35.40 12.01
C LEU A 38 -17.72 -34.68 12.73
N ARG A 39 -18.56 -35.42 13.45
CA ARG A 39 -19.66 -34.82 14.23
C ARG A 39 -19.18 -34.14 15.52
N LEU A 40 -18.01 -34.50 16.01
CA LEU A 40 -17.37 -33.83 17.15
C LEU A 40 -16.84 -32.46 16.75
N GLY A 41 -16.20 -32.38 15.57
CA GLY A 41 -15.67 -31.13 15.03
C GLY A 41 -14.54 -30.52 15.87
N THR A 42 -13.95 -31.28 16.80
CA THR A 42 -12.74 -30.88 17.53
C THR A 42 -11.53 -30.94 16.60
N PRO A 43 -10.46 -30.15 16.86
CA PRO A 43 -9.25 -30.20 16.05
C PRO A 43 -8.63 -31.59 15.95
N ALA A 44 -8.55 -32.31 17.08
CA ALA A 44 -8.00 -33.66 17.12
C ALA A 44 -8.84 -34.65 16.28
N ALA A 45 -10.17 -34.58 16.37
CA ALA A 45 -11.07 -35.40 15.58
C ALA A 45 -10.97 -35.10 14.08
N LEU A 46 -10.88 -33.82 13.70
CA LEU A 46 -10.72 -33.39 12.32
C LEU A 46 -9.35 -33.78 11.75
N ALA A 47 -8.27 -33.64 12.52
CA ALA A 47 -6.94 -34.06 12.11
C ALA A 47 -6.86 -35.58 11.85
N GLN A 48 -7.48 -36.39 12.72
CA GLN A 48 -7.55 -37.84 12.52
C GLN A 48 -8.41 -38.22 11.30
N ALA A 49 -9.51 -37.50 11.05
CA ALA A 49 -10.31 -37.70 9.85
C ALA A 49 -9.54 -37.37 8.56
N LEU A 50 -8.76 -36.28 8.56
CA LEU A 50 -7.87 -35.93 7.45
C LEU A 50 -6.79 -36.99 7.23
N ALA A 51 -6.22 -37.56 8.30
CA ALA A 51 -5.27 -38.66 8.20
C ALA A 51 -5.88 -39.89 7.51
N PHE A 52 -7.12 -40.27 7.86
CA PHE A 52 -7.84 -41.37 7.22
C PHE A 52 -8.13 -41.10 5.74
N ILE A 53 -8.51 -39.87 5.37
CA ILE A 53 -8.75 -39.48 3.97
C ILE A 53 -7.50 -39.64 3.10
N SER A 54 -6.32 -39.47 3.69
CA SER A 54 -5.02 -39.63 3.01
C SER A 54 -4.38 -41.02 3.17
N SER A 55 -5.15 -42.02 3.60
CA SER A 55 -4.68 -43.40 3.78
C SER A 55 -5.01 -44.30 2.58
N ASP A 56 -4.49 -45.53 2.57
CA ASP A 56 -4.75 -46.53 1.52
C ASP A 56 -6.13 -47.23 1.66
N GLY A 57 -7.08 -46.62 2.39
CA GLY A 57 -8.44 -47.12 2.53
C GLY A 57 -9.29 -47.00 1.24
N ASP A 58 -10.50 -47.58 1.26
CA ASP A 58 -11.42 -47.54 0.12
C ASP A 58 -11.60 -46.11 -0.44
N PRO A 59 -11.24 -45.84 -1.71
CA PRO A 59 -11.32 -44.51 -2.31
C PRO A 59 -12.73 -43.89 -2.27
N THR A 60 -13.78 -44.73 -2.38
CA THR A 60 -15.17 -44.25 -2.34
C THR A 60 -15.53 -43.73 -0.95
N ALA A 61 -15.19 -44.47 0.10
CA ALA A 61 -15.39 -44.06 1.49
C ALA A 61 -14.57 -42.81 1.85
N ARG A 62 -13.30 -42.72 1.41
CA ARG A 62 -12.43 -41.55 1.62
C ARG A 62 -12.99 -40.30 0.95
N GLY A 63 -13.44 -40.40 -0.30
CA GLY A 63 -14.07 -39.30 -1.02
C GLY A 63 -15.38 -38.83 -0.38
N ALA A 64 -16.25 -39.77 0.00
CA ALA A 64 -17.52 -39.46 0.66
C ALA A 64 -17.30 -38.73 2.00
N LEU A 65 -16.31 -39.16 2.78
CA LEU A 65 -15.93 -38.53 4.03
C LEU A 65 -15.34 -37.13 3.80
N ALA A 66 -14.42 -36.98 2.84
CA ALA A 66 -13.80 -35.71 2.51
C ALA A 66 -14.85 -34.67 2.06
N ALA A 67 -15.86 -35.08 1.29
CA ALA A 67 -16.93 -34.20 0.83
C ALA A 67 -17.80 -33.60 1.95
N VAL A 68 -17.83 -34.21 3.14
CA VAL A 68 -18.68 -33.77 4.26
C VAL A 68 -17.91 -33.10 5.40
N ILE A 69 -16.57 -33.02 5.33
CA ILE A 69 -15.78 -32.28 6.32
C ILE A 69 -16.05 -30.81 6.15
N THR A 70 -16.40 -30.15 7.26
CA THR A 70 -16.40 -28.69 7.35
C THR A 70 -15.47 -28.28 8.47
N ILE A 71 -14.49 -27.43 8.14
CA ILE A 71 -13.55 -26.88 9.11
C ILE A 71 -14.10 -25.56 9.60
N ALA A 72 -14.41 -25.50 10.89
CA ALA A 72 -14.83 -24.24 11.50
C ALA A 72 -13.67 -23.23 11.47
N ARG A 73 -14.00 -21.96 11.19
CA ARG A 73 -13.02 -20.86 11.06
C ARG A 73 -11.97 -20.81 12.18
N PRO A 74 -12.30 -21.01 13.48
CA PRO A 74 -11.30 -20.98 14.55
C PRO A 74 -10.22 -22.07 14.47
N HIS A 75 -10.49 -23.17 13.76
CA HIS A 75 -9.59 -24.32 13.63
C HIS A 75 -8.84 -24.35 12.29
N ALA A 76 -9.10 -23.39 11.40
CA ALA A 76 -8.51 -23.34 10.06
C ALA A 76 -6.98 -23.25 10.08
N ALA A 77 -6.42 -22.39 10.93
CA ALA A 77 -4.97 -22.22 11.04
C ALA A 77 -4.26 -23.45 11.65
N GLU A 78 -4.89 -24.08 12.64
CA GLU A 78 -4.36 -25.28 13.30
C GLU A 78 -4.35 -26.50 12.36
N LEU A 79 -5.38 -26.64 11.51
CA LEU A 79 -5.55 -27.78 10.62
C LEU A 79 -4.89 -27.61 9.26
N ALA A 80 -4.41 -26.41 8.89
CA ALA A 80 -3.76 -26.17 7.59
C ALA A 80 -2.61 -27.14 7.28
N PRO A 81 -1.67 -27.45 8.21
CA PRO A 81 -0.60 -28.42 7.95
C PRO A 81 -1.13 -29.84 7.70
N ALA A 82 -2.23 -30.21 8.35
CA ALA A 82 -2.85 -31.53 8.18
C ALA A 82 -3.54 -31.65 6.81
N ILE A 83 -4.18 -30.58 6.33
CA ILE A 83 -4.78 -30.51 4.98
C ILE A 83 -3.68 -30.60 3.92
N ASP A 84 -2.58 -29.86 4.09
CA ASP A 84 -1.44 -29.90 3.18
C ASP A 84 -0.79 -31.29 3.13
N SER A 85 -0.58 -31.90 4.30
CA SER A 85 -0.08 -33.27 4.38
C SER A 85 -1.02 -34.26 3.71
N ALA A 86 -2.34 -34.10 3.86
CA ALA A 86 -3.31 -34.99 3.22
C ALA A 86 -3.29 -34.84 1.69
N LEU A 87 -3.32 -33.61 1.18
CA LEU A 87 -3.23 -33.32 -0.25
C LEU A 87 -1.96 -33.87 -0.91
N SER A 88 -0.82 -33.84 -0.20
CA SER A 88 0.45 -34.34 -0.73
C SER A 88 0.50 -35.86 -0.97
N LYS A 89 -0.45 -36.62 -0.39
CA LYS A 89 -0.51 -38.08 -0.45
C LYS A 89 -1.60 -38.62 -1.37
N VAL A 90 -2.48 -37.74 -1.85
CA VAL A 90 -3.67 -38.10 -2.63
C VAL A 90 -3.43 -37.72 -4.09
N ASP A 91 -3.68 -38.65 -5.01
CA ASP A 91 -3.54 -38.42 -6.45
C ASP A 91 -4.65 -37.48 -6.96
N PRO A 92 -4.40 -36.63 -7.98
CA PRO A 92 -5.43 -35.77 -8.57
C PRO A 92 -6.71 -36.48 -9.02
N ASP A 93 -6.62 -37.74 -9.45
CA ASP A 93 -7.79 -38.52 -9.89
C ASP A 93 -8.57 -39.17 -8.71
N ASP A 94 -8.10 -39.00 -7.48
CA ASP A 94 -8.74 -39.55 -6.28
C ASP A 94 -10.00 -38.75 -5.89
N PRO A 95 -11.12 -39.42 -5.56
CA PRO A 95 -12.34 -38.76 -5.10
C PRO A 95 -12.19 -37.79 -3.91
N ALA A 96 -11.13 -37.94 -3.10
CA ALA A 96 -10.83 -37.06 -1.98
C ALA A 96 -10.05 -35.78 -2.35
N PHE A 97 -9.44 -35.72 -3.53
CA PHE A 97 -8.56 -34.62 -3.94
C PHE A 97 -9.30 -33.28 -4.01
N GLU A 98 -10.39 -33.22 -4.77
CA GLU A 98 -11.20 -32.00 -4.94
C GLU A 98 -11.77 -31.44 -3.62
N PRO A 99 -12.38 -32.26 -2.74
CA PRO A 99 -12.79 -31.79 -1.41
C PRO A 99 -11.63 -31.24 -0.57
N LEU A 100 -10.47 -31.89 -0.55
CA LEU A 100 -9.31 -31.41 0.20
C LEU A 100 -8.77 -30.09 -0.35
N LEU A 101 -8.76 -29.93 -1.68
CA LEU A 101 -8.35 -28.70 -2.34
C LEU A 101 -9.28 -27.54 -1.96
N ARG A 102 -10.59 -27.79 -1.95
CA ARG A 102 -11.58 -26.81 -1.48
C ARG A 102 -11.33 -26.40 -0.03
N MET A 103 -11.09 -27.35 0.87
CA MET A 103 -10.77 -27.05 2.27
C MET A 103 -9.51 -26.20 2.40
N LYS A 104 -8.48 -26.45 1.58
CA LYS A 104 -7.26 -25.65 1.57
C LYS A 104 -7.53 -24.20 1.13
N ILE A 105 -8.36 -24.01 0.10
CA ILE A 105 -8.73 -22.67 -0.37
C ILE A 105 -9.56 -21.93 0.69
N GLU A 106 -10.54 -22.60 1.30
CA GLU A 106 -11.39 -22.02 2.34
C GLU A 106 -10.60 -21.67 3.61
N THR A 107 -9.68 -22.54 4.05
CA THR A 107 -8.83 -22.29 5.21
C THR A 107 -7.78 -21.20 4.96
N ALA A 108 -7.23 -21.11 3.74
CA ALA A 108 -6.35 -20.02 3.35
C ALA A 108 -7.07 -18.66 3.38
N SER A 109 -8.33 -18.60 2.95
CA SER A 109 -9.15 -17.37 3.04
C SER A 109 -9.51 -16.97 4.47
N ALA A 110 -9.52 -17.93 5.41
CA ALA A 110 -9.82 -17.71 6.81
C ALA A 110 -8.59 -17.36 7.67
N ALA A 111 -7.39 -17.74 7.23
CA ALA A 111 -6.14 -17.50 7.94
C ALA A 111 -5.59 -16.06 7.77
N ASP A 112 -6.22 -15.24 6.91
CA ASP A 112 -5.74 -13.89 6.57
C ASP A 112 -6.12 -12.80 7.61
N ASP A 113 -6.79 -13.16 8.70
CA ASP A 113 -7.08 -12.23 9.81
C ASP A 113 -5.91 -12.18 10.82
N ALA A 114 -4.77 -11.60 10.39
CA ALA A 114 -3.94 -10.86 11.33
C ALA A 114 -4.83 -9.77 11.99
N PRO A 115 -4.63 -9.43 13.29
CA PRO A 115 -5.45 -8.41 13.94
C PRO A 115 -5.51 -7.15 13.06
N PRO A 116 -6.69 -6.54 12.88
CA PRO A 116 -6.88 -5.46 11.92
C PRO A 116 -5.86 -4.37 12.22
N ILE A 117 -4.95 -4.16 11.26
CA ILE A 117 -3.92 -3.13 11.38
C ILE A 117 -4.66 -1.81 11.59
N ASN A 118 -4.32 -1.11 12.67
CA ASN A 118 -4.86 0.21 12.91
C ASN A 118 -4.16 1.19 11.94
N VAL A 119 -4.69 1.28 10.72
CA VAL A 119 -4.16 2.11 9.63
C VAL A 119 -3.99 3.55 10.07
N ASP A 120 -4.91 4.08 10.89
CA ASP A 120 -4.81 5.46 11.38
C ASP A 120 -3.62 5.64 12.33
N ALA A 121 -3.35 4.67 13.20
CA ALA A 121 -2.17 4.70 14.07
C ALA A 121 -0.87 4.61 13.26
N GLU A 122 -0.82 3.76 12.23
CA GLU A 122 0.34 3.63 11.34
C GLU A 122 0.62 4.90 10.55
N ILE A 123 -0.42 5.58 10.05
CA ILE A 123 -0.28 6.87 9.38
C ILE A 123 0.16 7.92 10.39
N SER A 124 -0.49 8.04 11.54
CA SER A 124 -0.14 9.03 12.57
C SER A 124 1.28 8.89 13.11
N ALA A 125 1.85 7.67 13.13
CA ALA A 125 3.23 7.45 13.54
C ALA A 125 4.25 8.12 12.61
N VAL A 126 3.95 8.27 11.32
CA VAL A 126 4.85 8.88 10.31
C VAL A 126 4.36 10.23 9.78
N PHE A 127 3.09 10.56 10.01
CA PHE A 127 2.43 11.80 9.62
C PHE A 127 1.61 12.35 10.81
N PRO A 128 2.25 12.95 11.83
CA PRO A 128 1.55 13.46 13.02
C PRO A 128 0.40 14.42 12.73
N ALA A 129 0.49 15.26 11.70
CA ALA A 129 -0.58 16.19 11.32
C ALA A 129 -1.86 15.48 10.85
N PHE A 130 -1.79 14.19 10.49
CA PHE A 130 -2.95 13.37 10.12
C PHE A 130 -4.04 13.39 11.20
N ALA A 131 -3.66 13.30 12.47
CA ALA A 131 -4.60 13.27 13.59
C ALA A 131 -5.41 14.58 13.76
N GLN A 132 -4.86 15.69 13.26
CA GLN A 132 -5.56 16.97 13.22
C GLN A 132 -6.41 17.07 11.96
N MET A 133 -5.88 16.63 10.81
CA MET A 133 -6.61 16.64 9.54
C MET A 133 -7.90 15.81 9.57
N THR A 134 -7.91 14.69 10.30
CA THR A 134 -9.13 13.85 10.48
C THR A 134 -10.28 14.55 11.19
N LYS A 135 -9.99 15.65 11.89
CA LYS A 135 -10.98 16.46 12.62
C LYS A 135 -11.49 17.64 11.79
N LEU A 136 -10.84 17.94 10.65
CA LEU A 136 -11.17 19.09 9.82
C LEU A 136 -12.17 18.70 8.73
N PRO A 137 -13.24 19.49 8.51
CA PRO A 137 -14.18 19.24 7.43
C PRO A 137 -13.51 19.45 6.06
N GLY A 138 -13.91 18.65 5.06
CA GLY A 138 -13.44 18.78 3.68
C GLY A 138 -12.26 17.87 3.31
N PHE A 139 -11.66 17.18 4.28
CA PHE A 139 -10.57 16.22 4.04
C PHE A 139 -11.04 14.76 3.89
N ASP A 140 -12.34 14.48 4.04
CA ASP A 140 -12.88 13.12 4.11
C ASP A 140 -12.47 12.23 2.93
N SER A 141 -12.54 12.77 1.71
CA SER A 141 -12.16 12.04 0.48
C SER A 141 -10.67 11.75 0.42
N MET A 142 -9.84 12.71 0.82
CA MET A 142 -8.40 12.58 0.90
C MET A 142 -8.00 11.54 1.95
N ILE A 143 -8.59 11.61 3.15
CA ILE A 143 -8.34 10.69 4.26
C ILE A 143 -8.70 9.26 3.85
N ARG A 144 -9.86 9.05 3.21
CA ARG A 144 -10.23 7.73 2.69
C ARG A 144 -9.17 7.20 1.72
N SER A 145 -8.72 8.04 0.79
CA SER A 145 -7.71 7.64 -0.20
C SER A 145 -6.34 7.34 0.42
N LEU A 146 -5.93 8.09 1.46
CA LEU A 146 -4.72 7.82 2.24
C LEU A 146 -4.81 6.50 2.99
N ARG A 147 -5.95 6.21 3.63
CA ARG A 147 -6.21 4.93 4.31
C ARG A 147 -6.15 3.76 3.33
N THR A 148 -6.73 3.92 2.13
CA THR A 148 -6.65 2.90 1.09
C THR A 148 -5.20 2.67 0.64
N ALA A 149 -4.42 3.72 0.42
CA ALA A 149 -3.01 3.59 0.03
C ALA A 149 -2.16 2.90 1.10
N GLU A 150 -2.38 3.27 2.36
CA GLU A 150 -1.69 2.64 3.49
C GLU A 150 -2.12 1.18 3.67
N SER A 151 -3.41 0.87 3.56
CA SER A 151 -3.90 -0.51 3.60
C SER A 151 -3.25 -1.37 2.50
N LEU A 152 -3.17 -0.85 1.27
CA LEU A 152 -2.47 -1.52 0.17
C LEU A 152 -0.99 -1.72 0.47
N PHE A 153 -0.31 -0.73 1.06
CA PHE A 153 1.09 -0.89 1.48
C PHE A 153 1.26 -2.04 2.48
N GLN A 154 0.37 -2.13 3.47
CA GLN A 154 0.44 -3.14 4.53
C GLN A 154 0.08 -4.56 4.04
N THR A 155 -0.79 -4.69 3.03
CA THR A 155 -1.13 -5.98 2.43
C THR A 155 -0.07 -6.41 1.41
N THR A 156 0.34 -5.51 0.52
CA THR A 156 1.32 -5.81 -0.54
C THR A 156 2.71 -6.09 0.04
N GLY A 157 3.07 -5.48 1.17
CA GLY A 157 4.34 -5.74 1.86
C GLY A 157 4.47 -7.13 2.48
N LYS A 158 3.36 -7.88 2.63
CA LYS A 158 3.33 -9.23 3.20
C LYS A 158 3.41 -10.35 2.16
N THR A 159 3.19 -10.02 0.89
CA THR A 159 3.13 -11.00 -0.20
C THR A 159 4.45 -11.02 -0.97
N THR A 160 5.11 -12.17 -1.00
CA THR A 160 6.29 -12.40 -1.84
C THR A 160 5.90 -12.25 -3.31
N ASP A 161 6.67 -11.48 -4.10
CA ASP A 161 6.45 -11.17 -5.53
C ASP A 161 5.23 -10.30 -5.89
N ALA A 162 4.62 -9.61 -4.93
CA ALA A 162 3.54 -8.68 -5.25
C ALA A 162 4.04 -7.42 -5.99
N ASP A 163 3.21 -6.90 -6.90
CA ASP A 163 3.47 -5.60 -7.53
C ASP A 163 3.36 -4.48 -6.50
N LEU A 164 4.48 -3.81 -6.22
CA LEU A 164 4.61 -2.73 -5.24
C LEU A 164 4.25 -1.34 -5.81
N SER A 165 3.86 -1.26 -7.10
CA SER A 165 3.46 -0.03 -7.78
C SER A 165 2.10 0.58 -7.36
N PRO A 166 1.05 -0.21 -7.00
CA PRO A 166 -0.26 0.33 -6.66
C PRO A 166 -0.29 1.34 -5.49
N PRO A 167 0.34 1.08 -4.33
CA PRO A 167 0.33 2.05 -3.22
C PRO A 167 1.04 3.36 -3.62
N ILE A 168 2.15 3.28 -4.36
CA ILE A 168 2.88 4.45 -4.88
C ILE A 168 1.99 5.28 -5.81
N THR A 169 1.27 4.63 -6.72
CA THR A 169 0.37 5.31 -7.66
C THR A 169 -0.76 6.03 -6.91
N LEU A 170 -1.37 5.37 -5.93
CA LEU A 170 -2.47 5.95 -5.17
C LEU A 170 -2.01 7.12 -4.29
N TRP A 171 -0.88 6.98 -3.58
CA TRP A 171 -0.26 8.08 -2.85
C TRP A 171 0.00 9.28 -3.77
N MET A 172 0.63 9.07 -4.91
CA MET A 172 0.90 10.17 -5.84
C MET A 172 -0.36 10.84 -6.37
N LYS A 173 -1.44 10.10 -6.61
CA LYS A 173 -2.73 10.68 -7.00
C LYS A 173 -3.32 11.56 -5.90
N VAL A 174 -3.21 11.14 -4.64
CA VAL A 174 -3.65 11.95 -3.49
C VAL A 174 -2.82 13.22 -3.37
N LEU A 175 -1.50 13.11 -3.49
CA LEU A 175 -0.57 14.24 -3.48
C LEU A 175 -0.87 15.23 -4.61
N GLU A 176 -1.04 14.74 -5.83
CA GLU A 176 -1.34 15.59 -7.00
C GLU A 176 -2.64 16.38 -6.79
N ASN A 177 -3.71 15.70 -6.35
CA ASN A 177 -4.99 16.36 -6.06
C ASN A 177 -4.87 17.40 -4.95
N TYR A 178 -4.16 17.08 -3.86
CA TYR A 178 -3.98 18.00 -2.73
C TYR A 178 -3.17 19.23 -3.14
N VAL A 179 -2.01 19.03 -3.78
CA VAL A 179 -1.14 20.13 -4.23
C VAL A 179 -1.86 20.98 -5.28
N HIS A 180 -2.60 20.36 -6.19
CA HIS A 180 -3.41 21.10 -7.16
C HIS A 180 -4.50 21.94 -6.50
N ALA A 181 -5.27 21.37 -5.56
CA ALA A 181 -6.31 22.10 -4.83
C ALA A 181 -5.73 23.28 -4.03
N TRP A 182 -4.53 23.11 -3.47
CA TRP A 182 -3.89 24.13 -2.64
C TRP A 182 -3.17 25.23 -3.46
N LEU A 183 -2.38 24.85 -4.48
CA LEU A 183 -1.58 25.80 -5.27
C LEU A 183 -2.32 26.33 -6.51
N GLY A 184 -3.35 25.62 -6.99
CA GLY A 184 -4.17 26.01 -8.13
C GLY A 184 -4.70 27.43 -8.05
N PRO A 185 -5.38 27.83 -6.95
CA PRO A 185 -5.89 29.19 -6.80
C PRO A 185 -4.78 30.27 -6.81
N ARG A 186 -3.59 29.96 -6.29
CA ARG A 186 -2.44 30.88 -6.25
C ARG A 186 -1.87 31.11 -7.64
N LEU A 187 -1.67 30.03 -8.40
CA LEU A 187 -1.22 30.10 -9.78
C LEU A 187 -2.26 30.83 -10.66
N ALA A 188 -3.55 30.53 -10.47
CA ALA A 188 -4.63 31.22 -11.17
C ALA A 188 -4.64 32.72 -10.88
N GLY A 189 -4.34 33.13 -9.65
CA GLY A 189 -4.14 34.53 -9.27
C GLY A 189 -3.03 35.20 -10.08
N LEU A 190 -1.85 34.59 -10.15
CA LEU A 190 -0.72 35.13 -10.94
C LEU A 190 -1.02 35.23 -12.43
N GLN A 191 -1.75 34.25 -12.98
CA GLN A 191 -2.12 34.24 -14.40
C GLN A 191 -3.19 35.28 -14.78
N ARG A 192 -3.95 35.81 -13.81
CA ARG A 192 -4.88 36.94 -14.05
C ARG A 192 -4.14 38.26 -14.30
N GLU A 193 -2.88 38.36 -13.87
CA GLU A 193 -2.00 39.51 -14.07
C GLU A 193 -0.80 39.14 -14.96
N PRO A 194 -1.05 38.81 -16.25
CA PRO A 194 -0.03 38.21 -17.13
C PRO A 194 1.19 39.13 -17.33
N ALA A 195 1.01 40.45 -17.36
CA ALA A 195 2.12 41.39 -17.48
C ALA A 195 3.10 41.29 -16.30
N VAL A 196 2.59 41.24 -15.07
CA VAL A 196 3.41 41.14 -13.85
C VAL A 196 4.13 39.79 -13.81
N LEU A 197 3.43 38.72 -14.18
CA LEU A 197 3.99 37.37 -14.25
C LEU A 197 5.12 37.29 -15.28
N PHE A 198 4.91 37.80 -16.50
CA PHE A 198 5.92 37.76 -17.56
C PHE A 198 7.11 38.67 -17.26
N ASP A 199 6.88 39.88 -16.76
CA ASP A 199 7.96 40.77 -16.32
C ASP A 199 8.81 40.14 -15.21
N TYR A 200 8.17 39.47 -14.25
CA TYR A 200 8.88 38.76 -13.19
C TYR A 200 9.73 37.62 -13.76
N VAL A 201 9.13 36.79 -14.60
CA VAL A 201 9.80 35.65 -15.23
C VAL A 201 10.99 36.11 -16.08
N ASP A 202 10.82 37.13 -16.92
CA ASP A 202 11.89 37.62 -17.80
C ASP A 202 13.07 38.15 -16.99
N ARG A 203 12.81 38.86 -15.89
CA ARG A 203 13.85 39.36 -14.97
C ARG A 203 14.54 38.23 -14.20
N ALA A 204 13.76 37.31 -13.64
CA ALA A 204 14.26 36.23 -12.80
C ALA A 204 15.01 35.16 -13.62
N ILE A 205 14.51 34.82 -14.81
CA ILE A 205 15.06 33.75 -15.65
C ILE A 205 16.08 34.27 -16.67
N GLY A 206 15.97 35.53 -17.10
CA GLY A 206 16.92 36.14 -18.03
C GLY A 206 18.34 36.23 -17.46
N SER A 207 18.58 37.16 -16.54
CA SER A 207 19.90 37.34 -15.92
C SER A 207 20.04 36.62 -14.57
N GLY A 208 18.94 36.50 -13.82
CA GLY A 208 18.95 35.95 -12.46
C GLY A 208 19.17 34.43 -12.37
N TRP A 209 18.82 33.67 -13.41
CA TRP A 209 18.83 32.21 -13.36
C TRP A 209 20.22 31.63 -13.09
N SER A 210 21.26 32.16 -13.74
CA SER A 210 22.63 31.64 -13.58
C SER A 210 23.12 31.72 -12.13
N GLY A 211 22.86 32.84 -11.45
CA GLY A 211 23.18 33.00 -10.03
C GLY A 211 22.29 32.14 -9.14
N TYR A 212 21.01 32.03 -9.46
CA TYR A 212 20.07 31.22 -8.69
C TYR A 212 20.36 29.73 -8.80
N GLN A 213 20.72 29.26 -9.99
CA GLN A 213 21.14 27.88 -10.24
C GLN A 213 22.37 27.52 -9.42
N ARG A 214 23.39 28.39 -9.34
CA ARG A 214 24.58 28.17 -8.49
C ARG A 214 24.23 28.07 -7.01
N TRP A 215 23.25 28.85 -6.56
CA TRP A 215 22.75 28.77 -5.18
C TRP A 215 21.90 27.51 -4.93
N LEU A 216 21.15 27.03 -5.92
CA LEU A 216 20.33 25.83 -5.86
C LEU A 216 21.15 24.53 -5.93
N GLU A 217 22.20 24.48 -6.75
CA GLU A 217 23.03 23.30 -7.01
C GLU A 217 23.47 22.54 -5.74
N PRO A 218 24.05 23.18 -4.71
CA PRO A 218 24.42 22.46 -3.49
C PRO A 218 23.22 21.92 -2.68
N LYS A 219 22.00 22.41 -2.94
CA LYS A 219 20.76 22.03 -2.26
C LYS A 219 19.92 21.04 -3.09
N TRP A 220 20.29 20.80 -4.33
CA TRP A 220 19.53 20.00 -5.27
C TRP A 220 20.34 18.78 -5.69
N ARG A 221 20.12 17.66 -4.98
CA ARG A 221 20.84 16.42 -5.23
C ARG A 221 20.36 15.77 -6.53
N ASP A 222 21.24 15.58 -7.51
CA ASP A 222 20.97 14.87 -8.76
C ASP A 222 22.20 13.99 -9.09
N PRO A 223 22.05 12.66 -9.26
CA PRO A 223 20.84 11.86 -9.14
C PRO A 223 20.35 11.70 -7.70
N ALA A 224 19.04 11.59 -7.53
CA ALA A 224 18.40 11.32 -6.24
C ALA A 224 18.18 9.81 -6.04
N GLU A 225 18.27 9.37 -4.78
CA GLU A 225 18.13 7.97 -4.38
C GLU A 225 16.99 7.83 -3.37
N VAL A 226 16.09 6.88 -3.62
CA VAL A 226 14.98 6.53 -2.73
C VAL A 226 14.98 5.03 -2.51
N GLY A 227 15.56 4.60 -1.38
CA GLY A 227 15.78 3.19 -1.12
C GLY A 227 16.78 2.62 -2.12
N GLY A 228 16.33 1.75 -3.03
CA GLY A 228 17.14 1.22 -4.13
C GLY A 228 16.92 1.91 -5.49
N ALA A 229 15.95 2.82 -5.59
CA ALA A 229 15.66 3.53 -6.84
C ALA A 229 16.57 4.74 -7.00
N LYS A 230 17.23 4.84 -8.16
CA LYS A 230 18.02 6.01 -8.57
C LYS A 230 17.29 6.74 -9.70
N VAL A 231 17.00 8.02 -9.49
CA VAL A 231 16.23 8.86 -10.42
C VAL A 231 16.97 10.15 -10.75
N GLU A 232 16.90 10.55 -12.02
CA GLU A 232 17.47 11.81 -12.51
C GLU A 232 16.46 12.95 -12.35
N ILE A 233 16.91 14.07 -11.81
CA ILE A 233 16.08 15.27 -11.60
C ILE A 233 16.86 16.52 -12.02
N PRO A 234 17.05 16.71 -13.33
CA PRO A 234 17.94 17.74 -13.85
C PRO A 234 17.43 19.17 -13.54
N LEU A 235 18.25 19.99 -12.88
CA LEU A 235 17.96 21.41 -12.60
C LEU A 235 17.60 22.22 -13.86
N ARG A 236 18.21 21.88 -15.00
CA ARG A 236 17.93 22.52 -16.30
C ARG A 236 16.48 22.38 -16.78
N ALA A 237 15.70 21.47 -16.20
CA ALA A 237 14.29 21.31 -16.53
C ALA A 237 13.38 22.38 -15.87
N ILE A 238 13.87 23.07 -14.83
CA ILE A 238 13.09 24.08 -14.09
C ILE A 238 12.78 25.30 -14.98
N PRO A 239 13.75 25.92 -15.70
CA PRO A 239 13.46 27.04 -16.59
C PRO A 239 12.53 26.69 -17.76
N ASN A 240 12.59 25.45 -18.24
CA ASN A 240 11.74 24.99 -19.35
C ASN A 240 10.26 25.02 -18.98
N ALA A 241 9.90 24.67 -17.73
CA ALA A 241 8.52 24.75 -17.27
C ALA A 241 7.96 26.18 -17.29
N VAL A 242 8.83 27.18 -17.25
CA VAL A 242 8.42 28.59 -17.33
C VAL A 242 8.35 29.09 -18.75
N ARG A 243 9.26 28.67 -19.63
CA ARG A 243 9.11 28.91 -21.07
C ARG A 243 7.79 28.33 -21.57
N GLU A 244 7.42 27.14 -21.12
CA GLU A 244 6.10 26.56 -21.39
C GLU A 244 4.96 27.45 -20.86
N LEU A 245 5.10 28.03 -19.66
CA LEU A 245 4.13 28.97 -19.09
C LEU A 245 4.01 30.28 -19.90
N GLN A 246 5.11 30.75 -20.51
CA GLN A 246 5.16 31.94 -21.37
C GLN A 246 4.57 31.68 -22.76
N GLU A 247 4.94 30.56 -23.38
CA GLU A 247 4.55 30.19 -24.74
C GLU A 247 3.07 29.74 -24.80
N HIS A 248 2.57 29.08 -23.76
CA HIS A 248 1.19 28.60 -23.71
C HIS A 248 0.28 29.62 -23.04
N ARG A 249 -0.30 30.53 -23.85
CA ARG A 249 -1.45 31.35 -23.47
C ARG A 249 -2.55 30.44 -22.89
N ARG A 250 -2.61 30.35 -21.56
CA ARG A 250 -3.63 29.62 -20.78
C ARG A 250 -3.58 28.09 -21.01
N LYS A 251 -2.64 27.38 -20.35
CA LYS A 251 -2.93 25.99 -19.92
C LYS A 251 -4.30 26.06 -19.24
N ARG A 252 -5.30 25.38 -19.81
CA ARG A 252 -6.67 25.43 -19.30
C ARG A 252 -6.61 25.08 -17.82
N LEU A 253 -7.09 26.00 -16.98
CA LEU A 253 -7.16 25.87 -15.52
C LEU A 253 -7.88 24.60 -15.05
N ASP A 254 -8.58 23.93 -15.96
CA ASP A 254 -9.33 22.71 -15.73
C ASP A 254 -8.45 21.44 -15.71
N SER A 255 -7.21 21.51 -16.21
CA SER A 255 -6.30 20.36 -16.23
C SER A 255 -5.36 20.38 -15.02
N PRO A 256 -5.37 19.35 -14.15
CA PRO A 256 -4.44 19.27 -13.04
C PRO A 256 -3.01 19.20 -13.56
N LEU A 257 -2.15 20.05 -12.99
CA LEU A 257 -0.70 19.97 -13.22
C LEU A 257 -0.13 18.76 -12.49
N SER A 258 0.85 18.13 -13.12
CA SER A 258 1.59 17.03 -12.51
C SER A 258 2.38 17.50 -11.29
N VAL A 259 2.66 16.58 -10.35
CA VAL A 259 3.52 16.88 -9.19
C VAL A 259 4.90 17.41 -9.61
N THR A 260 5.44 16.94 -10.73
CA THR A 260 6.69 17.45 -11.32
C THR A 260 6.60 18.92 -11.70
N GLU A 261 5.50 19.34 -12.32
CA GLU A 261 5.30 20.75 -12.67
C GLU A 261 5.13 21.59 -11.40
N TRP A 262 4.34 21.12 -10.42
CA TRP A 262 4.19 21.82 -9.15
C TRP A 262 5.51 22.01 -8.40
N ALA A 263 6.37 20.99 -8.38
CA ALA A 263 7.70 21.08 -7.83
C ALA A 263 8.53 22.20 -8.49
N ARG A 264 8.49 22.30 -9.83
CA ARG A 264 9.17 23.37 -10.56
C ARG A 264 8.57 24.74 -10.22
N MET A 265 7.25 24.85 -10.19
CA MET A 265 6.54 26.09 -9.83
C MET A 265 6.90 26.56 -8.42
N LEU A 266 7.05 25.66 -7.44
CA LEU A 266 7.48 26.00 -6.09
C LEU A 266 8.88 26.64 -6.07
N VAL A 267 9.85 26.09 -6.82
CA VAL A 267 11.22 26.65 -6.89
C VAL A 267 11.21 28.08 -7.44
N LEU A 268 10.27 28.39 -8.33
CA LEU A 268 10.21 29.66 -9.03
C LEU A 268 9.37 30.71 -8.31
N PHE A 269 8.21 30.32 -7.78
CA PHE A 269 7.20 31.25 -7.28
C PHE A 269 7.01 31.20 -5.76
N ALA A 270 7.59 30.23 -5.07
CA ALA A 270 7.49 30.11 -3.61
C ALA A 270 8.81 30.35 -2.87
N VAL A 271 9.91 30.62 -3.58
CA VAL A 271 11.22 30.89 -2.99
C VAL A 271 11.53 32.37 -3.08
N ASP A 272 11.90 32.96 -1.94
CA ASP A 272 12.46 34.30 -1.89
C ASP A 272 14.00 34.22 -1.93
N HIS A 273 14.61 34.83 -2.94
CA HIS A 273 16.05 34.93 -3.11
C HIS A 273 16.39 36.29 -3.74
N GLN A 274 16.46 37.30 -2.86
CA GLN A 274 16.70 38.70 -3.22
C GLN A 274 17.92 38.93 -4.14
N PRO A 275 19.09 38.27 -3.97
CA PRO A 275 20.26 38.54 -4.81
C PRO A 275 20.05 38.29 -6.31
N THR A 276 19.12 37.42 -6.68
CA THR A 276 18.82 37.08 -8.09
C THR A 276 17.45 37.58 -8.53
N GLY A 277 16.74 38.33 -7.66
CA GLY A 277 15.42 38.88 -7.94
C GLY A 277 14.26 37.88 -7.85
N PHE A 278 14.50 36.65 -7.38
CA PHE A 278 13.43 35.68 -7.14
C PHE A 278 12.65 36.07 -5.89
N ARG A 279 11.32 36.06 -5.97
CA ARG A 279 10.44 36.48 -4.89
C ARG A 279 9.33 35.45 -4.71
N ASN A 280 8.94 35.24 -3.46
CA ASN A 280 7.83 34.37 -3.11
C ASN A 280 6.47 35.00 -3.49
N LEU A 281 6.06 34.81 -4.74
CA LEU A 281 4.78 35.29 -5.29
C LEU A 281 3.58 34.47 -4.79
N PHE A 282 3.78 33.21 -4.41
CA PHE A 282 2.72 32.38 -3.81
C PHE A 282 2.41 32.75 -2.36
N LYS A 283 3.26 33.59 -1.74
CA LYS A 283 3.14 34.03 -0.34
C LYS A 283 3.06 32.84 0.63
N LEU A 284 3.85 31.80 0.37
CA LEU A 284 3.90 30.59 1.20
C LEU A 284 4.88 30.74 2.36
N GLY A 285 4.51 30.25 3.54
CA GLY A 285 5.31 30.38 4.75
C GLY A 285 5.43 31.81 5.29
N ALA A 286 5.85 31.96 6.54
CA ALA A 286 6.13 33.27 7.11
C ALA A 286 7.35 33.90 6.42
N ALA A 287 7.20 35.10 5.86
CA ALA A 287 8.25 35.81 5.10
C ALA A 287 9.57 35.97 5.87
N ASN A 288 9.54 35.87 7.20
CA ASN A 288 10.69 36.03 8.09
C ASN A 288 11.13 34.72 8.77
N ALA A 289 10.57 33.56 8.37
CA ALA A 289 10.98 32.29 8.95
C ALA A 289 12.43 31.96 8.52
N PRO A 290 13.33 31.67 9.47
CA PRO A 290 14.71 31.30 9.13
C PRO A 290 14.69 30.05 8.25
N LYS A 291 15.43 30.10 7.13
CA LYS A 291 15.55 29.02 6.15
C LYS A 291 14.26 28.66 5.40
N ALA A 292 13.27 29.56 5.32
CA ALA A 292 12.05 29.33 4.54
C ALA A 292 12.35 28.94 3.08
N ALA A 293 13.26 29.66 2.43
CA ALA A 293 13.72 29.36 1.08
C ALA A 293 14.31 27.94 0.94
N GLU A 294 15.15 27.52 1.88
CA GLU A 294 15.77 26.18 1.85
C GLU A 294 14.73 25.07 2.07
N ARG A 295 13.75 25.30 2.95
CA ARG A 295 12.65 24.34 3.18
C ARG A 295 11.79 24.19 1.93
N THR A 296 11.42 25.29 1.27
CA THR A 296 10.67 25.24 0.01
C THR A 296 11.46 24.51 -1.08
N VAL A 297 12.76 24.76 -1.21
CA VAL A 297 13.62 24.05 -2.18
C VAL A 297 13.71 22.56 -1.85
N SER A 298 13.89 22.19 -0.58
CA SER A 298 13.92 20.80 -0.13
C SER A 298 12.59 20.08 -0.41
N LEU A 299 11.46 20.74 -0.15
CA LEU A 299 10.14 20.20 -0.49
C LEU A 299 10.00 20.01 -2.00
N ALA A 300 10.33 21.03 -2.79
CA ALA A 300 10.25 20.93 -4.25
C ALA A 300 11.12 19.80 -4.81
N HIS A 301 12.35 19.66 -4.31
CA HIS A 301 13.25 18.56 -4.63
C HIS A 301 12.61 17.19 -4.30
N ARG A 302 12.01 17.07 -3.11
CA ARG A 302 11.34 15.85 -2.67
C ARG A 302 10.13 15.50 -3.54
N LEU A 303 9.29 16.48 -3.88
CA LEU A 303 8.13 16.28 -4.77
C LEU A 303 8.57 15.82 -6.16
N HIS A 304 9.62 16.43 -6.71
CA HIS A 304 10.18 16.04 -8.00
C HIS A 304 10.74 14.61 -7.95
N THR A 305 11.45 14.28 -6.88
CA THR A 305 12.00 12.93 -6.64
C THR A 305 10.88 11.88 -6.55
N LEU A 306 9.82 12.15 -5.78
CA LEU A 306 8.66 11.25 -5.65
C LEU A 306 7.97 11.02 -7.00
N ALA A 307 7.79 12.09 -7.80
CA ALA A 307 7.20 11.97 -9.13
C ALA A 307 8.09 11.16 -10.09
N ALA A 308 9.41 11.36 -10.04
CA ALA A 308 10.36 10.59 -10.84
C ALA A 308 10.39 9.11 -10.44
N VAL A 309 10.32 8.80 -9.14
CA VAL A 309 10.21 7.41 -8.65
C VAL A 309 8.90 6.78 -9.10
N ARG A 310 7.77 7.50 -9.03
CA ARG A 310 6.49 6.99 -9.55
C ARG A 310 6.59 6.63 -11.03
N ASN A 311 7.17 7.50 -11.86
CA ASN A 311 7.35 7.21 -13.28
C ASN A 311 8.29 6.01 -13.52
N LEU A 312 9.36 5.88 -12.73
CA LEU A 312 10.27 4.74 -12.80
C LEU A 312 9.54 3.42 -12.49
N VAL A 313 8.72 3.40 -11.43
CA VAL A 313 8.01 2.22 -10.96
C VAL A 313 6.83 1.84 -11.86
N THR A 314 6.19 2.82 -12.52
CA THR A 314 5.14 2.52 -13.50
C THR A 314 5.69 1.95 -14.81
N HIS A 315 6.96 2.23 -15.15
CA HIS A 315 7.57 1.78 -16.41
C HIS A 315 8.53 0.59 -16.26
N ARG A 316 8.98 0.25 -15.04
CA ARG A 316 9.86 -0.89 -14.76
C ARG A 316 9.26 -1.76 -13.65
N ALA A 317 9.20 -3.06 -13.89
CA ALA A 317 8.63 -4.03 -12.95
C ALA A 317 9.39 -4.06 -11.61
N SER A 318 8.62 -3.93 -10.53
CA SER A 318 8.95 -4.01 -9.10
C SER A 318 9.95 -2.96 -8.58
N ALA A 319 9.41 -1.90 -7.95
CA ALA A 319 10.15 -1.23 -6.88
C ALA A 319 10.44 -2.26 -5.80
N GLY A 320 11.69 -2.43 -5.34
CA GLY A 320 11.96 -3.30 -4.21
C GLY A 320 11.23 -2.82 -2.93
N THR A 321 11.02 -3.71 -1.96
CA THR A 321 10.42 -3.39 -0.65
C THR A 321 11.11 -2.19 0.04
N ASN A 322 12.43 -2.09 -0.10
CA ASN A 322 13.23 -0.95 0.37
C ASN A 322 12.85 0.38 -0.28
N THR A 323 12.59 0.37 -1.59
CA THR A 323 12.14 1.55 -2.34
C THR A 323 10.74 1.96 -1.88
N LEU A 324 9.82 1.01 -1.72
CA LEU A 324 8.47 1.29 -1.25
C LEU A 324 8.47 1.91 0.16
N ALA A 325 9.24 1.35 1.09
CA ALA A 325 9.36 1.88 2.45
C ALA A 325 10.00 3.27 2.48
N ALA A 326 11.04 3.51 1.67
CA ALA A 326 11.69 4.82 1.55
C ALA A 326 10.77 5.85 0.87
N PHE A 327 9.98 5.42 -0.11
CA PHE A 327 8.97 6.23 -0.77
C PHE A 327 7.91 6.67 0.23
N ARG A 328 7.34 5.74 1.02
CA ARG A 328 6.35 6.04 2.08
C ARG A 328 6.84 7.11 3.05
N ARG A 329 8.06 6.97 3.57
CA ARG A 329 8.67 7.96 4.47
C ARG A 329 8.81 9.33 3.81
N SER A 330 9.33 9.35 2.59
CA SER A 330 9.52 10.61 1.83
C SER A 330 8.18 11.26 1.49
N TYR A 331 7.16 10.46 1.16
CA TYR A 331 5.81 10.93 0.87
C TYR A 331 5.18 11.65 2.06
N TYR A 332 5.14 11.00 3.23
CA TYR A 332 4.54 11.61 4.42
C TYR A 332 5.34 12.82 4.92
N ALA A 333 6.66 12.78 4.80
CA ALA A 333 7.49 13.95 5.10
C ALA A 333 7.21 15.12 4.13
N ALA A 334 6.94 14.85 2.84
CA ALA A 334 6.52 15.90 1.90
C ALA A 334 5.16 16.50 2.27
N PHE A 335 4.22 15.68 2.76
CA PHE A 335 2.93 16.15 3.27
C PHE A 335 3.06 17.01 4.51
N GLU A 336 3.90 16.65 5.47
CA GLU A 336 4.21 17.50 6.62
C GLU A 336 4.77 18.86 6.18
N ASP A 337 5.75 18.86 5.27
CA ASP A 337 6.35 20.09 4.75
C ASP A 337 5.31 20.96 4.01
N LEU A 338 4.36 20.35 3.29
CA LEU A 338 3.24 21.06 2.65
C LEU A 338 2.30 21.69 3.68
N VAL A 339 1.92 20.93 4.73
CA VAL A 339 1.07 21.43 5.81
C VAL A 339 1.75 22.57 6.57
N ALA A 340 3.07 22.48 6.79
CA ALA A 340 3.84 23.52 7.46
C ALA A 340 4.01 24.81 6.64
N LEU A 341 3.84 24.74 5.31
CA LEU A 341 3.90 25.91 4.41
C LEU A 341 2.55 26.57 4.15
N ALA A 342 1.44 25.88 4.47
CA ALA A 342 0.06 26.33 4.23
C ALA A 342 -0.39 27.47 5.15
#